data_AF-F6KGC0-F1
#
_entry.id   AF-F6KGC0-F1
#
_cell.length_a   1.000
_cell.length_b   1.000
_cell.length_c   1.000
_cell.angle_alpha   90.00
_cell.angle_beta   90.00
_cell.angle_gamma   90.00
#
_symmetry.space_group_name_H-M   'P 1'
#
loop_
_entity.id
_entity.type
_entity.pdbx_description
1 polymer ?
#
loop_
_entity_poly.entity_id
_entity_poly.type
_entity_poly.pdbx_seq_one_letter_code
_entity_poly.pdbx_strand_id
1 'polypeptide(L)'
;ASRFLFMKNKVRLICDCLAPPVKVIQDERLPQPLSLCGSTLRSPHGCHSQYMTNMGTIASLVMSVTINEDDDTMDGDQQQMTRKLWGLVVCHHTSPRFVPFPLRYACEFLIQVFGVQINKEVELAAQVREKHILQIQTMLCDMLLRDAPVAIITQSPNVMDLVKCDGAALYFKNKTWLLGVTPTEEQIRDIAEWLLEYHSGNTGLSTDSLMEAGYPGASALGDAVCGMAAVSITSRDFLFWFRSHTAKEIKWGGA
;
A
#
# COMPACT_ATOMS: atom_id res chain seq x y z
N ALA A 1 -17.49 -5.23 -9.09
CA ALA A 1 -18.26 -4.07 -9.61
C ALA A 1 -18.86 -3.13 -8.54
N SER A 2 -18.74 -3.39 -7.23
CA SER A 2 -19.50 -2.65 -6.20
C SER A 2 -18.84 -1.41 -5.59
N ARG A 3 -17.52 -1.22 -5.74
CA ARG A 3 -16.78 -0.12 -5.06
C ARG A 3 -17.25 1.27 -5.48
N PHE A 4 -17.44 1.50 -6.78
CA PHE A 4 -17.96 2.77 -7.30
C PHE A 4 -19.38 3.06 -6.81
N LEU A 5 -20.22 2.03 -6.64
CA LEU A 5 -21.57 2.23 -6.15
C LEU A 5 -21.59 2.72 -4.69
N PHE A 6 -20.62 2.31 -3.87
CA PHE A 6 -20.46 2.81 -2.50
C PHE A 6 -20.04 4.28 -2.45
N MET A 7 -19.49 4.85 -3.53
CA MET A 7 -19.26 6.30 -3.61
C MET A 7 -20.55 7.08 -3.81
N LYS A 8 -21.54 6.50 -4.52
CA LYS A 8 -22.85 7.13 -4.75
C LYS A 8 -23.84 6.85 -3.62
N ASN A 9 -23.83 5.63 -3.09
CA ASN A 9 -24.71 5.19 -2.02
C ASN A 9 -23.87 4.73 -0.83
N LYS A 10 -23.75 5.62 0.16
CA LYS A 10 -22.84 5.45 1.29
C LYS A 10 -23.29 4.39 2.29
N VAL A 11 -24.58 4.05 2.31
CA VAL A 11 -25.14 3.10 3.28
C VAL A 11 -25.98 2.05 2.57
N ARG A 12 -25.66 0.78 2.80
CA ARG A 12 -26.40 -0.34 2.24
C ARG A 12 -26.81 -1.31 3.33
N LEU A 13 -28.11 -1.58 3.40
CA LEU A 13 -28.69 -2.60 4.29
C LEU A 13 -29.15 -3.80 3.46
N ILE A 14 -28.81 -5.00 3.90
CA ILE A 14 -29.44 -6.25 3.50
C ILE A 14 -30.05 -6.82 4.77
N CYS A 15 -31.38 -6.82 4.86
CA CYS A 15 -32.07 -7.29 6.05
C CYS A 15 -32.02 -8.82 6.18
N ASP A 16 -32.11 -9.50 5.04
CA ASP A 16 -32.12 -10.94 4.90
C ASP A 16 -31.61 -11.29 3.50
N CYS A 17 -30.50 -12.03 3.40
CA CYS A 17 -29.93 -12.45 2.12
C CYS A 17 -30.65 -13.65 1.49
N LEU A 18 -31.48 -14.37 2.25
CA LEU A 18 -32.26 -15.54 1.81
C LEU A 18 -33.66 -15.15 1.32
N ALA A 19 -34.11 -13.92 1.61
CA ALA A 19 -35.41 -13.45 1.17
C ALA A 19 -35.49 -13.38 -0.38
N PRO A 20 -36.57 -13.89 -0.99
CA PRO A 20 -36.72 -13.87 -2.45
C PRO A 20 -36.86 -12.43 -2.97
N PRO A 21 -36.13 -12.06 -4.04
CA PRO A 21 -36.21 -10.71 -4.58
C PRO A 21 -37.57 -10.45 -5.23
N VAL A 22 -38.11 -9.26 -4.99
CA VAL A 22 -39.36 -8.80 -5.60
C VAL A 22 -39.06 -8.07 -6.91
N LYS A 23 -39.75 -8.46 -7.99
CA LYS A 23 -39.59 -7.82 -9.32
C LYS A 23 -40.23 -6.44 -9.33
N VAL A 24 -39.51 -5.46 -9.89
CA VAL A 24 -40.05 -4.12 -10.17
C VAL A 24 -40.86 -4.20 -11.47
N ILE A 25 -42.11 -3.74 -11.43
CA ILE A 25 -42.95 -3.60 -12.62
C ILE A 25 -42.64 -2.25 -13.26
N GLN A 26 -42.29 -2.26 -14.54
CA GLN A 26 -41.96 -1.06 -15.31
C GLN A 26 -42.91 -0.95 -16.52
N ASP A 27 -43.22 0.29 -16.91
CA ASP A 27 -43.99 0.57 -18.13
C ASP A 27 -43.17 0.18 -19.37
N GLU A 28 -43.80 -0.47 -20.34
CA GLU A 28 -43.17 -0.92 -21.59
C GLU A 28 -42.63 0.25 -22.44
N ARG A 29 -43.10 1.47 -22.20
CA ARG A 29 -42.62 2.68 -22.87
C ARG A 29 -41.21 3.09 -22.44
N LEU A 30 -40.69 2.54 -21.34
CA LEU A 30 -39.33 2.83 -20.88
C LEU A 30 -38.33 2.04 -21.74
N PRO A 31 -37.42 2.71 -22.48
CA PRO A 31 -36.50 2.05 -23.39
C PRO A 31 -35.40 1.24 -22.68
N GLN A 32 -35.20 1.47 -21.39
CA GLN A 32 -34.19 0.81 -20.57
C GLN A 32 -34.69 0.56 -19.14
N PRO A 33 -34.16 -0.46 -18.45
CA PRO A 33 -34.50 -0.73 -17.07
C PRO A 33 -34.18 0.45 -16.14
N LEU A 34 -35.03 0.64 -15.12
CA LEU A 34 -34.79 1.66 -14.09
C LEU A 34 -33.47 1.43 -13.35
N SER A 35 -32.68 2.49 -13.19
CA SER A 35 -31.45 2.44 -12.41
C SER A 35 -31.75 2.51 -10.91
N LEU A 36 -31.58 1.39 -10.21
CA LEU A 36 -31.77 1.29 -8.76
C LEU A 36 -30.52 1.63 -7.94
N CYS A 37 -29.51 2.26 -8.56
CA CYS A 37 -28.25 2.57 -7.90
C CYS A 37 -28.40 3.37 -6.59
N GLY A 38 -29.34 4.32 -6.55
CA GLY A 38 -29.66 5.12 -5.36
C GLY A 38 -30.71 4.49 -4.43
N SER A 39 -31.28 3.34 -4.78
CA SER A 39 -32.33 2.71 -3.97
C SER A 39 -31.74 2.01 -2.75
N THR A 40 -32.29 2.31 -1.57
CA THR A 40 -31.91 1.67 -0.30
C THR A 40 -32.44 0.23 -0.18
N LEU A 41 -33.43 -0.14 -0.99
CA LEU A 41 -34.05 -1.47 -1.03
C LEU A 41 -33.56 -2.32 -2.20
N ARG A 42 -32.52 -1.88 -2.91
CA ARG A 42 -31.97 -2.62 -4.04
C ARG A 42 -31.49 -4.00 -3.60
N SER A 43 -32.06 -5.04 -4.20
CA SER A 43 -31.68 -6.43 -3.93
C SER A 43 -30.17 -6.66 -4.12
N PRO A 44 -29.53 -7.50 -3.27
CA PRO A 44 -28.21 -8.01 -3.56
C PRO A 44 -28.17 -8.87 -4.83
N HIS A 45 -26.98 -8.89 -5.43
CA HIS A 45 -26.67 -9.82 -6.52
C HIS A 45 -26.51 -11.22 -5.92
N GLY A 46 -26.96 -12.26 -6.64
CA GLY A 46 -27.01 -13.64 -6.12
C GLY A 46 -25.67 -14.17 -5.60
N CYS A 47 -24.57 -13.85 -6.31
CA CYS A 47 -23.21 -14.19 -5.84
C CYS A 47 -22.90 -13.61 -4.44
N HIS A 48 -23.33 -12.39 -4.14
CA HIS A 48 -23.11 -11.80 -2.82
C HIS A 48 -24.03 -12.42 -1.75
N SER A 49 -25.27 -12.75 -2.09
CA SER A 49 -26.15 -13.50 -1.17
C SER A 49 -25.58 -14.86 -0.82
N GLN A 50 -25.03 -15.58 -1.81
CA GLN A 50 -24.36 -16.86 -1.58
C GLN A 50 -23.10 -16.69 -0.71
N TYR A 51 -22.30 -15.65 -0.98
CA TYR A 51 -21.13 -15.32 -0.17
C TYR A 51 -21.49 -15.05 1.30
N MET A 52 -22.54 -14.26 1.54
CA MET A 52 -23.05 -14.01 2.88
C MET A 52 -23.49 -15.30 3.58
N THR A 53 -24.19 -16.17 2.86
CA THR A 53 -24.63 -17.49 3.35
C THR A 53 -23.42 -18.37 3.72
N ASN A 54 -22.41 -18.44 2.87
CA ASN A 54 -21.17 -19.20 3.12
C ASN A 54 -20.40 -18.66 4.32
N MET A 55 -20.46 -17.36 4.58
CA MET A 55 -19.87 -16.71 5.75
C MET A 55 -20.70 -16.91 7.04
N GLY A 56 -21.91 -17.48 6.96
CA GLY A 56 -22.82 -17.62 8.10
C GLY A 56 -23.49 -16.29 8.51
N THR A 57 -23.61 -15.35 7.58
CA THR A 57 -24.20 -14.02 7.81
C THR A 57 -25.52 -13.88 7.05
N ILE A 58 -26.59 -13.48 7.74
CA ILE A 58 -27.93 -13.37 7.15
C ILE A 58 -28.28 -11.91 6.84
N ALA A 59 -27.91 -11.00 7.75
CA ALA A 59 -28.10 -9.56 7.55
C ALA A 59 -26.75 -8.84 7.50
N SER A 60 -26.70 -7.75 6.73
CA SER A 60 -25.52 -6.87 6.70
C SER A 60 -25.90 -5.40 6.60
N LEU A 61 -25.14 -4.55 7.29
CA LEU A 61 -25.16 -3.09 7.13
C LEU A 61 -23.75 -2.66 6.76
N VAL A 62 -23.60 -2.09 5.57
CA VAL A 62 -22.31 -1.64 5.04
C VAL A 62 -22.34 -0.14 4.89
N MET A 63 -21.30 0.54 5.38
CA MET A 63 -21.12 1.98 5.29
C MET A 63 -19.77 2.31 4.67
N SER A 64 -19.75 3.24 3.72
CA SER A 64 -18.54 3.65 3.02
C SER A 64 -17.75 4.68 3.81
N VAL A 65 -16.45 4.44 3.99
CA VAL A 65 -15.51 5.43 4.52
C VAL A 65 -14.83 6.10 3.34
N THR A 66 -15.08 7.40 3.16
CA THR A 66 -14.47 8.19 2.08
C THR A 66 -13.51 9.21 2.64
N ILE A 67 -12.34 9.31 2.02
CA ILE A 67 -11.32 10.31 2.34
C ILE A 67 -11.17 11.28 1.17
N ASN A 68 -10.59 12.44 1.43
CA ASN A 68 -10.19 13.35 0.36
C ASN A 68 -8.85 12.85 -0.19
N GLU A 69 -8.68 12.95 -1.48
CA GLU A 69 -7.42 12.68 -2.17
C GLU A 69 -7.05 13.95 -2.94
N ASP A 70 -5.85 14.44 -2.68
CA ASP A 70 -5.26 15.53 -3.45
C ASP A 70 -4.82 14.94 -4.79
N ASP A 71 -5.39 15.47 -5.88
CA ASP A 71 -5.02 15.04 -7.21
C ASP A 71 -3.76 15.81 -7.65
N ASP A 72 -2.59 15.28 -7.29
CA ASP A 72 -1.28 15.82 -7.67
C ASP A 72 -1.04 15.81 -9.20
N THR A 73 -1.98 15.30 -10.00
CA THR A 73 -1.85 15.19 -11.46
C THR A 73 -2.49 16.35 -12.23
N MET A 74 -3.17 17.28 -11.55
CA MET A 74 -3.79 18.44 -12.17
C MET A 74 -2.90 19.68 -12.00
N ASP A 75 -2.07 19.94 -13.00
CA ASP A 75 -1.33 21.20 -13.14
C ASP A 75 -2.34 22.34 -13.42
N GLY A 76 -2.68 23.12 -12.39
CA GLY A 76 -3.52 24.31 -12.52
C GLY A 76 -4.31 24.66 -11.25
N ASP A 77 -4.68 25.94 -11.11
CA ASP A 77 -5.38 26.59 -9.98
C ASP A 77 -6.78 26.02 -9.61
N GLN A 78 -7.10 24.81 -10.04
CA GLN A 78 -8.32 24.08 -9.67
C GLN A 78 -7.93 22.73 -9.04
N GLN A 79 -7.40 22.79 -7.81
CA GLN A 79 -7.37 21.64 -6.91
C GLN A 79 -8.81 21.17 -6.66
N GLN A 80 -9.31 20.29 -7.52
CA GLN A 80 -10.61 19.66 -7.31
C GLN A 80 -10.38 18.49 -6.35
N MET A 81 -10.66 18.70 -5.07
CA MET A 81 -10.62 17.64 -4.06
C MET A 81 -11.50 16.47 -4.49
N THR A 82 -10.88 15.38 -4.95
CA THR A 82 -11.60 14.17 -5.34
C THR A 82 -11.80 13.32 -4.10
N ARG A 83 -13.01 12.77 -3.92
CA ARG A 83 -13.26 11.83 -2.83
C ARG A 83 -12.94 10.42 -3.30
N LYS A 84 -12.19 9.67 -2.48
CA LYS A 84 -11.87 8.26 -2.71
C LYS A 84 -12.48 7.37 -1.64
N LEU A 85 -12.86 6.15 -2.03
CA LEU A 85 -13.27 5.10 -1.10
C LEU A 85 -12.04 4.55 -0.39
N TRP A 86 -11.83 4.94 0.86
CA TRP A 86 -10.75 4.42 1.71
C TRP A 86 -11.03 2.99 2.17
N GLY A 87 -12.26 2.75 2.62
CA GLY A 87 -12.65 1.47 3.19
C GLY A 87 -14.14 1.36 3.46
N LEU A 88 -14.53 0.29 4.15
CA LEU A 88 -15.91 0.02 4.53
C LEU A 88 -15.98 -0.31 6.02
N VAL A 89 -17.03 0.16 6.68
CA VAL A 89 -17.47 -0.41 7.97
C VAL A 89 -18.58 -1.39 7.66
N VAL A 90 -18.36 -2.66 8.01
CA VAL A 90 -19.26 -3.76 7.71
C VAL A 90 -19.77 -4.36 9.01
N CYS A 91 -21.08 -4.30 9.23
CA CYS A 91 -21.75 -4.95 10.33
C CYS A 91 -22.47 -6.20 9.81
N HIS A 92 -22.30 -7.34 10.49
CA HIS A 92 -22.96 -8.59 10.17
C HIS A 92 -23.92 -9.01 11.29
N HIS A 93 -24.99 -9.73 10.94
CA HIS A 93 -25.82 -10.43 11.89
C HIS A 93 -26.15 -11.84 11.39
N THR A 94 -26.20 -12.80 12.31
CA THR A 94 -26.52 -14.21 12.06
C THR A 94 -28.02 -14.46 11.88
N SER A 95 -28.87 -13.48 12.17
CA SER A 95 -30.32 -13.51 11.95
C SER A 95 -30.76 -12.31 11.11
N PRO A 96 -31.96 -12.36 10.48
CA PRO A 96 -32.52 -11.21 9.80
C PRO A 96 -32.57 -9.98 10.72
N ARG A 97 -32.15 -8.82 10.21
CA ARG A 97 -32.11 -7.57 10.99
C ARG A 97 -32.51 -6.37 10.15
N PHE A 98 -33.59 -5.72 10.57
CA PHE A 98 -33.96 -4.43 10.03
C PHE A 98 -33.33 -3.30 10.86
N VAL A 99 -32.76 -2.30 10.19
CA VAL A 99 -32.22 -1.09 10.82
C VAL A 99 -33.01 0.11 10.29
N PRO A 100 -33.78 0.81 11.15
CA PRO A 100 -34.57 1.97 10.74
C PRO A 100 -33.71 3.06 10.09
N PHE A 101 -34.30 3.80 9.14
CA PHE A 101 -33.61 4.87 8.43
C PHE A 101 -32.97 5.94 9.35
N PRO A 102 -33.62 6.43 10.43
CA PRO A 102 -33.00 7.41 11.32
C PRO A 102 -31.70 6.91 11.95
N LEU A 103 -31.65 5.62 12.32
CA LEU A 103 -30.45 5.02 12.89
C LEU A 103 -29.36 4.86 11.83
N ARG A 104 -29.71 4.42 10.61
CA ARG A 104 -28.75 4.35 9.49
C ARG A 104 -28.15 5.72 9.16
N TYR A 105 -28.97 6.77 9.21
CA TYR A 105 -28.52 8.14 8.97
C TYR A 105 -27.59 8.65 10.06
N ALA A 106 -27.90 8.35 11.33
CA ALA A 106 -26.99 8.66 12.45
C ALA A 106 -25.65 7.91 12.32
N CYS A 107 -25.67 6.64 11.94
CA CYS A 107 -24.44 5.88 11.68
C CYS A 107 -23.67 6.46 10.48
N GLU A 108 -24.35 6.85 9.40
CA GLU A 108 -23.70 7.52 8.26
C GLU A 108 -22.95 8.78 8.70
N PHE A 109 -23.58 9.62 9.53
CA PHE A 109 -22.96 10.82 10.07
C PHE A 109 -21.71 10.48 10.90
N LEU A 110 -21.77 9.45 11.75
CA LEU A 110 -20.62 9.00 12.52
C LEU A 110 -19.47 8.56 11.61
N ILE A 111 -19.77 7.85 10.52
CA ILE A 111 -18.76 7.43 9.53
C ILE A 111 -18.17 8.63 8.78
N GLN A 112 -18.93 9.69 8.54
CA GLN A 112 -18.40 10.92 7.96
C GLN A 112 -17.39 11.59 8.92
N VAL A 113 -17.71 11.69 10.21
CA VAL A 113 -16.77 12.18 11.24
C VAL A 113 -15.53 11.30 11.31
N PHE A 114 -15.68 9.98 11.26
CA PHE A 114 -14.57 9.04 11.21
C PHE A 114 -13.68 9.26 9.98
N GLY A 115 -14.26 9.51 8.79
CA GLY A 115 -13.51 9.83 7.57
C GLY A 115 -12.69 11.11 7.70
N VAL A 116 -13.21 12.14 8.39
CA VAL A 116 -12.45 13.37 8.68
C VAL A 116 -11.24 13.07 9.58
N GLN A 117 -11.41 12.23 10.60
CA GLN A 117 -10.27 11.85 11.45
C GLN A 117 -9.22 11.06 10.66
N ILE A 118 -9.63 10.13 9.79
CA ILE A 118 -8.69 9.40 8.92
C ILE A 118 -7.93 10.37 8.00
N ASN A 119 -8.62 11.34 7.37
CA ASN A 119 -7.95 12.37 6.55
C ASN A 119 -6.83 13.05 7.33
N LYS A 120 -7.11 13.46 8.57
CA LYS A 120 -6.12 14.11 9.43
C LYS A 120 -4.93 13.20 9.75
N GLU A 121 -5.16 11.93 10.05
CA GLU A 121 -4.06 10.97 10.30
C GLU A 121 -3.22 10.74 9.04
N VAL A 122 -3.86 10.67 7.86
CA VAL A 122 -3.16 10.54 6.57
C VAL A 122 -2.31 11.77 6.29
N GLU A 123 -2.84 12.98 6.50
CA GLU A 123 -2.13 14.24 6.32
C GLU A 123 -0.95 14.37 7.31
N LEU A 124 -1.15 14.03 8.58
CA LEU A 124 -0.07 13.98 9.57
C LEU A 124 1.02 12.98 9.17
N ALA A 125 0.66 11.81 8.67
CA ALA A 125 1.62 10.84 8.17
C ALA A 125 2.40 11.34 6.95
N ALA A 126 1.77 12.14 6.07
CA ALA A 126 2.43 12.81 4.97
C ALA A 126 3.43 13.89 5.46
N GLN A 127 3.03 14.75 6.40
CA GLN A 127 3.91 15.75 7.00
C GLN A 127 5.12 15.13 7.71
N VAL A 128 4.91 14.03 8.45
CA VAL A 128 6.02 13.28 9.08
C VAL A 128 6.97 12.73 8.02
N ARG A 129 6.44 12.24 6.89
CA ARG A 129 7.25 11.77 5.76
C ARG A 129 8.06 12.90 5.12
N GLU A 130 7.44 14.06 4.87
CA GLU A 130 8.14 15.23 4.32
C GLU A 130 9.25 15.71 5.25
N LYS A 131 8.97 15.82 6.56
CA LYS A 131 9.98 16.15 7.56
C LYS A 131 11.15 15.15 7.54
N HIS A 132 10.85 13.87 7.42
CA HIS A 132 11.86 12.83 7.31
C HIS A 132 12.68 12.97 6.02
N ILE A 133 12.07 13.32 4.89
CA ILE A 133 12.76 13.59 3.62
C ILE A 133 13.69 14.81 3.77
N LEU A 134 13.23 15.90 4.38
CA LEU A 134 14.07 17.09 4.64
C LEU A 134 15.26 16.77 5.55
N GLN A 135 15.05 15.92 6.56
CA GLN A 135 16.14 15.44 7.41
C GLN A 135 17.17 14.63 6.61
N ILE A 136 16.71 13.70 5.76
CA ILE A 136 17.59 12.94 4.85
C ILE A 136 18.35 13.87 3.91
N GLN A 137 17.69 14.86 3.28
CA GLN A 137 18.35 15.83 2.40
C GLN A 137 19.44 16.61 3.13
N THR A 138 19.16 17.05 4.37
CA THR A 138 20.15 17.75 5.21
C THR A 138 21.34 16.85 5.52
N MET A 139 21.10 15.58 5.86
CA MET A 139 22.16 14.59 6.09
C MET A 139 22.98 14.34 4.82
N LEU A 140 22.33 14.21 3.66
CA LEU A 140 23.02 14.05 2.38
C LEU A 140 23.91 15.26 2.05
N CYS A 141 23.44 16.47 2.30
CA CYS A 141 24.27 17.68 2.12
C CYS A 141 25.52 17.65 3.02
N ASP A 142 25.39 17.27 4.30
CA ASP A 142 26.53 17.11 5.21
C ASP A 142 27.50 16.03 4.70
N MET A 143 26.98 14.90 4.22
CA MET A 143 27.78 13.79 3.70
C MET A 143 28.51 14.14 2.40
N LEU A 144 27.89 14.92 1.51
CA LEU A 144 28.50 15.36 0.24
C LEU A 144 29.63 16.38 0.44
N LEU A 145 29.62 17.13 1.54
CA LEU A 145 30.68 18.07 1.88
C LEU A 145 31.96 17.39 2.43
N ARG A 146 31.94 16.06 2.58
CA ARG A 146 33.10 15.30 3.09
C ARG A 146 34.11 15.05 1.96
N ASP A 147 35.39 15.23 2.27
CA ASP A 147 36.49 15.15 1.28
C ASP A 147 36.73 13.75 0.70
N ALA A 148 36.19 12.68 1.30
CA ALA A 148 36.45 11.30 0.90
C ALA A 148 35.16 10.47 0.76
N PRO A 149 34.97 9.71 -0.34
CA PRO A 149 33.80 8.83 -0.54
C PRO A 149 33.61 7.79 0.58
N VAL A 150 34.70 7.39 1.24
CA VAL A 150 34.64 6.45 2.37
C VAL A 150 33.98 7.05 3.61
N ALA A 151 33.98 8.37 3.73
CA ALA A 151 33.43 9.09 4.88
C ALA A 151 31.91 8.94 4.99
N ILE A 152 31.25 8.55 3.89
CA ILE A 152 29.83 8.20 3.81
C ILE A 152 29.49 6.94 4.66
N ILE A 153 30.47 6.06 4.88
CA ILE A 153 30.34 4.88 5.76
C ILE A 153 31.00 5.10 7.12
N THR A 154 32.19 5.72 7.16
CA THR A 154 33.01 5.74 8.38
C THR A 154 32.65 6.85 9.37
N GLN A 155 31.93 7.89 8.95
CA GLN A 155 31.56 9.03 9.80
C GLN A 155 30.05 9.06 10.04
N SER A 156 29.63 9.65 11.16
CA SER A 156 28.22 9.79 11.55
C SER A 156 27.70 11.19 11.19
N PRO A 157 26.50 11.34 10.60
CA PRO A 157 25.60 10.28 10.13
C PRO A 157 26.18 9.51 8.93
N ASN A 158 25.81 8.24 8.79
CA ASN A 158 26.25 7.32 7.75
C ASN A 158 25.09 6.85 6.86
N VAL A 159 25.38 6.01 5.85
CA VAL A 159 24.37 5.52 4.89
C VAL A 159 23.22 4.71 5.46
N MET A 160 23.38 4.06 6.61
CA MET A 160 22.29 3.36 7.28
C MET A 160 21.30 4.31 7.96
N ASP A 161 21.71 5.56 8.22
CA ASP A 161 20.81 6.60 8.76
C ASP A 161 19.87 7.17 7.68
N LEU A 162 20.24 7.04 6.40
CA LEU A 162 19.44 7.52 5.26
C LEU A 162 18.23 6.63 4.98
N VAL A 163 18.40 5.31 5.12
CA VAL A 163 17.40 4.31 4.78
C VAL A 163 17.38 3.27 5.88
N LYS A 164 16.20 2.97 6.44
CA LYS A 164 16.04 1.88 7.40
C LYS A 164 16.51 0.57 6.77
N CYS A 165 17.64 0.05 7.19
CA CYS A 165 18.23 -1.20 6.71
C CYS A 165 18.94 -1.92 7.85
N ASP A 166 19.25 -3.20 7.64
CA ASP A 166 19.98 -4.03 8.61
C ASP A 166 21.49 -3.97 8.34
N GLY A 167 21.88 -3.65 7.11
CA GLY A 167 23.25 -3.35 6.74
C GLY A 167 23.38 -2.54 5.46
N ALA A 168 24.59 -2.08 5.19
CA ALA A 168 24.96 -1.34 3.99
C ALA A 168 26.40 -1.65 3.59
N ALA A 169 26.71 -1.53 2.30
CA ALA A 169 28.06 -1.70 1.81
C ALA A 169 28.41 -0.74 0.67
N LEU A 170 29.63 -0.22 0.66
CA LEU A 170 30.20 0.52 -0.47
C LEU A 170 31.20 -0.38 -1.18
N TYR A 171 31.04 -0.54 -2.47
CA TYR A 171 32.02 -1.12 -3.36
C TYR A 171 32.60 -0.02 -4.23
N PHE A 172 33.84 0.40 -3.95
CA PHE A 172 34.48 1.51 -4.65
C PHE A 172 35.95 1.20 -4.92
N LYS A 173 36.38 1.35 -6.18
CA LYS A 173 37.78 1.06 -6.62
C LYS A 173 38.29 -0.31 -6.16
N ASN A 174 37.47 -1.35 -6.35
CA ASN A 174 37.79 -2.75 -6.00
C ASN A 174 38.07 -2.98 -4.50
N LYS A 175 37.52 -2.10 -3.65
CA LYS A 175 37.52 -2.25 -2.19
C LYS A 175 36.09 -2.23 -1.69
N THR A 176 35.84 -3.04 -0.67
CA THR A 176 34.56 -3.17 0.02
C THR A 176 34.65 -2.53 1.40
N TRP A 177 33.62 -1.76 1.75
CA TRP A 177 33.39 -1.29 3.11
C TRP A 177 32.03 -1.76 3.54
N LEU A 178 31.98 -2.44 4.69
CA LEU A 178 30.79 -3.12 5.20
C LEU A 178 30.31 -2.44 6.48
N LEU A 179 29.00 -2.36 6.65
CA LEU A 179 28.37 -1.82 7.85
C LEU A 179 27.10 -2.61 8.19
N GLY A 180 26.98 -3.09 9.42
CA GLY A 180 25.82 -3.88 9.86
C GLY A 180 25.80 -5.31 9.30
N VAL A 181 24.60 -5.81 8.98
CA VAL A 181 24.39 -7.16 8.42
C VAL A 181 24.55 -7.12 6.91
N THR A 182 25.66 -7.65 6.41
CA THR A 182 25.98 -7.64 4.98
C THR A 182 26.43 -9.02 4.49
N PRO A 183 26.35 -9.30 3.18
CA PRO A 183 27.07 -10.41 2.58
C PRO A 183 28.59 -10.26 2.77
N THR A 184 29.34 -11.33 2.51
CA THR A 184 30.81 -11.29 2.51
C THR A 184 31.34 -10.47 1.35
N GLU A 185 32.61 -10.04 1.42
CA GLU A 185 33.23 -9.26 0.34
C GLU A 185 33.20 -9.99 -1.01
N GLU A 186 33.36 -11.32 -1.01
CA GLU A 186 33.27 -12.15 -2.21
C GLU A 186 31.84 -12.16 -2.78
N GLN A 187 30.84 -12.29 -1.91
CA GLN A 187 29.43 -12.25 -2.32
C GLN A 187 29.02 -10.88 -2.85
N ILE A 188 29.52 -9.78 -2.26
CA ILE A 188 29.25 -8.43 -2.78
C ILE A 188 29.85 -8.22 -4.16
N ARG A 189 31.06 -8.74 -4.40
CA ARG A 189 31.68 -8.69 -5.73
C ARG A 189 30.84 -9.47 -6.75
N ASP A 190 30.39 -10.66 -6.39
CA ASP A 190 29.51 -11.49 -7.23
C ASP A 190 28.17 -10.79 -7.53
N ILE A 191 27.55 -10.14 -6.54
CA ILE A 191 26.35 -9.33 -6.72
C ILE A 191 26.61 -8.12 -7.65
N ALA A 192 27.76 -7.45 -7.49
CA ALA A 192 28.12 -6.32 -8.35
C ALA A 192 28.33 -6.76 -9.81
N GLU A 193 28.96 -7.91 -10.05
CA GLU A 193 29.12 -8.49 -11.39
C GLU A 193 27.76 -8.86 -12.00
N TRP A 194 26.88 -9.49 -11.22
CA TRP A 194 25.51 -9.78 -11.65
C TRP A 194 24.72 -8.52 -12.03
N LEU A 195 24.82 -7.43 -11.26
CA LEU A 195 24.20 -6.15 -11.60
C LEU A 195 24.75 -5.55 -12.89
N LEU A 196 26.05 -5.68 -13.16
CA LEU A 196 26.65 -5.19 -14.40
C LEU A 196 26.22 -6.00 -15.62
N GLU A 197 26.07 -7.31 -15.49
CA GLU A 197 25.68 -8.18 -16.59
C GLU A 197 24.20 -8.02 -16.95
N TYR A 198 23.32 -8.04 -15.95
CA TYR A 198 21.86 -8.12 -16.17
C TYR A 198 21.13 -6.79 -15.99
N HIS A 199 21.75 -5.79 -15.35
CA HIS A 199 21.11 -4.51 -15.00
C HIS A 199 21.91 -3.26 -15.40
N SER A 200 22.88 -3.37 -16.33
CA SER A 200 23.74 -2.26 -16.79
C SER A 200 23.01 -1.05 -17.39
N GLY A 201 21.77 -1.20 -17.83
CA GLY A 201 20.95 -0.11 -18.36
C GLY A 201 20.29 0.78 -17.31
N ASN A 202 20.30 0.37 -16.04
CA ASN A 202 19.62 1.08 -14.95
C ASN A 202 20.63 1.72 -13.99
N THR A 203 20.24 2.84 -13.37
CA THR A 203 21.05 3.51 -12.32
C THR A 203 21.07 2.77 -10.99
N GLY A 204 20.28 1.70 -10.85
CA GLY A 204 20.19 0.87 -9.65
C GLY A 204 19.10 -0.20 -9.74
N LEU A 205 18.98 -0.98 -8.66
CA LEU A 205 17.97 -2.01 -8.47
C LEU A 205 17.42 -1.94 -7.04
N SER A 206 16.11 -2.14 -6.86
CA SER A 206 15.49 -2.31 -5.55
C SER A 206 14.58 -3.54 -5.59
N THR A 207 14.80 -4.49 -4.68
CA THR A 207 14.03 -5.72 -4.55
C THR A 207 13.86 -6.10 -3.09
N ASP A 208 12.72 -6.68 -2.72
CA ASP A 208 12.47 -7.29 -1.42
C ASP A 208 12.90 -8.76 -1.35
N SER A 209 13.21 -9.38 -2.50
CA SER A 209 13.74 -10.74 -2.61
C SER A 209 14.78 -10.84 -3.74
N LEU A 210 16.05 -11.03 -3.38
CA LEU A 210 17.13 -11.31 -4.33
C LEU A 210 16.88 -12.61 -5.12
N MET A 211 16.20 -13.58 -4.50
CA MET A 211 15.85 -14.83 -5.16
C MET A 211 14.82 -14.61 -6.28
N GLU A 212 13.76 -13.84 -6.01
CA GLU A 212 12.75 -13.52 -7.03
C GLU A 212 13.28 -12.55 -8.09
N ALA A 213 14.26 -11.71 -7.74
CA ALA A 213 14.97 -10.86 -8.69
C ALA A 213 15.88 -11.65 -9.65
N GLY A 214 16.10 -12.95 -9.41
CA GLY A 214 16.89 -13.82 -10.28
C GLY A 214 18.38 -13.84 -10.00
N TYR A 215 18.84 -13.39 -8.82
CA TYR A 215 20.24 -13.53 -8.42
C TYR A 215 20.57 -15.00 -8.08
N PRO A 216 21.50 -15.67 -8.81
CA PRO A 216 21.75 -17.10 -8.63
C PRO A 216 22.30 -17.47 -7.24
N GLY A 217 23.09 -16.58 -6.63
CA GLY A 217 23.71 -16.80 -5.31
C GLY A 217 22.77 -16.55 -4.12
N ALA A 218 21.50 -16.18 -4.35
CA ALA A 218 20.59 -15.75 -3.28
C ALA A 218 20.39 -16.80 -2.18
N SER A 219 20.37 -18.09 -2.54
CA SER A 219 20.22 -19.19 -1.57
C SER A 219 21.37 -19.28 -0.55
N ALA A 220 22.57 -18.85 -0.92
CA ALA A 220 23.74 -18.86 -0.04
C ALA A 220 23.76 -17.69 0.95
N LEU A 221 23.01 -16.62 0.68
CA LEU A 221 22.86 -15.47 1.59
C LEU A 221 21.93 -15.78 2.76
N GLY A 222 20.99 -16.72 2.58
CA GLY A 222 20.03 -17.16 3.59
C GLY A 222 19.12 -16.04 4.10
N ASP A 223 18.61 -16.21 5.32
CA ASP A 223 17.67 -15.26 5.94
C ASP A 223 18.32 -13.94 6.38
N ALA A 224 19.65 -13.88 6.44
CA ALA A 224 20.37 -12.69 6.86
C ALA A 224 20.25 -11.54 5.85
N VAL A 225 20.17 -11.85 4.55
CA VAL A 225 20.05 -10.87 3.47
C VAL A 225 19.09 -11.39 2.41
N CYS A 226 17.86 -10.86 2.40
CA CYS A 226 16.84 -11.19 1.40
C CYS A 226 16.51 -9.99 0.50
N GLY A 227 16.33 -8.81 1.10
CA GLY A 227 16.04 -7.58 0.37
C GLY A 227 17.32 -6.79 0.10
N MET A 228 17.37 -6.13 -1.05
CA MET A 228 18.49 -5.28 -1.45
C MET A 228 18.01 -4.04 -2.21
N ALA A 229 18.60 -2.90 -1.88
CA ALA A 229 18.64 -1.74 -2.77
C ALA A 229 20.10 -1.47 -3.16
N ALA A 230 20.37 -1.33 -4.46
CA ALA A 230 21.69 -1.05 -5.01
C ALA A 230 21.61 0.18 -5.92
N VAL A 231 22.57 1.09 -5.76
CA VAL A 231 22.72 2.29 -6.60
C VAL A 231 24.11 2.31 -7.20
N SER A 232 24.18 2.49 -8.52
CA SER A 232 25.43 2.66 -9.25
C SER A 232 25.92 4.10 -9.09
N ILE A 233 27.13 4.28 -8.53
CA ILE A 233 27.79 5.59 -8.43
C ILE A 233 28.53 5.89 -9.73
N THR A 234 29.25 4.87 -10.22
CA THR A 234 29.91 4.84 -11.53
C THR A 234 29.60 3.50 -12.18
N SER A 235 30.04 3.29 -13.42
CA SER A 235 29.84 2.01 -14.12
C SER A 235 30.46 0.79 -13.44
N ARG A 236 31.24 0.94 -12.35
CA ARG A 236 31.82 -0.19 -11.60
C ARG A 236 31.74 -0.03 -10.08
N ASP A 237 31.27 1.11 -9.58
CA ASP A 237 31.18 1.40 -8.16
C ASP A 237 29.72 1.41 -7.71
N PHE A 238 29.43 0.79 -6.58
CA PHE A 238 28.07 0.57 -6.09
C PHE A 238 27.94 0.89 -4.61
N LEU A 239 26.76 1.39 -4.24
CA LEU A 239 26.30 1.51 -2.86
C LEU A 239 25.12 0.58 -2.66
N PHE A 240 25.18 -0.23 -1.61
CA PHE A 240 24.20 -1.26 -1.29
C PHE A 240 23.56 -1.00 0.08
N TRP A 241 22.28 -1.30 0.19
CA TRP A 241 21.54 -1.45 1.43
C TRP A 241 20.88 -2.83 1.46
N PHE A 242 20.98 -3.51 2.58
CA PHE A 242 20.48 -4.88 2.77
C PHE A 242 19.42 -4.92 3.86
N ARG A 243 18.45 -5.81 3.67
CA ARG A 243 17.45 -6.16 4.69
C ARG A 243 17.36 -7.66 4.85
N SER A 244 17.30 -8.09 6.10
CA SER A 244 17.08 -9.47 6.48
C SER A 244 15.64 -9.91 6.19
N HIS A 245 15.43 -11.22 6.12
CA HIS A 245 14.10 -11.77 6.02
C HIS A 245 13.23 -11.30 7.19
N THR A 246 12.09 -10.68 6.89
CA THR A 246 11.08 -10.40 7.90
C THR A 246 9.87 -11.28 7.60
N ALA A 247 9.64 -12.28 8.45
CA ALA A 247 8.48 -13.15 8.33
C ALA A 247 7.21 -12.29 8.36
N LYS A 248 6.48 -12.25 7.24
CA LYS A 248 5.13 -11.68 7.18
C LYS A 248 4.13 -12.83 7.13
N GLU A 249 3.48 -13.10 8.25
CA GLU A 249 2.33 -14.01 8.26
C GLU A 249 1.12 -13.27 7.70
N ILE A 250 0.64 -13.70 6.53
CA ILE A 250 -0.61 -13.20 5.95
C ILE A 250 -1.71 -14.20 6.24
N LYS A 251 -2.61 -13.85 7.17
CA LYS A 251 -3.80 -14.64 7.46
C LYS A 251 -4.89 -14.36 6.43
N TRP A 252 -4.96 -15.21 5.42
CA TRP A 252 -6.02 -15.16 4.43
C TRP A 252 -7.35 -15.63 5.04
N GLY A 253 -8.42 -14.88 4.83
CA GLY A 253 -9.77 -15.19 5.34
C GLY A 253 -10.56 -16.18 4.49
N GLY A 254 -9.88 -16.95 3.63
CA GLY A 254 -10.45 -17.76 2.54
C GLY A 254 -9.81 -17.43 1.19
N ALA A 255 -10.19 -18.15 0.12
CA ALA A 255 -9.75 -17.92 -1.25
C ALA A 255 -10.92 -18.11 -2.23
#